data_AF-A0A0F3PY09-F1
#
_entry.id   AF-A0A0F3PY09-F1
#
_cell.length_a   1.000
_cell.length_b   1.000
_cell.length_c   1.000
_cell.angle_alpha   90.00
_cell.angle_beta   90.00
_cell.angle_gamma   90.00
#
_symmetry.space_group_name_H-M   'P 1'
#
loop_
_entity.id
_entity.type
_entity.pdbx_description
1 polymer ?
#
loop_
_entity_poly.entity_id
_entity_poly.type
_entity_poly.pdbx_seq_one_letter_code
_entity_poly.pdbx_strand_id
1 'polypeptide(L)'
;MDLGGGRASALVLGVKYMRVRSYSNLFLAGVMASIVGVTVSNAAKADQDYGASLDARRSSHFYIGLDYSPAFSKIRDFKIIESSGETAAVYPYFDDGRSHAIEYNKFDWNTPNPRIGFKDNTLLAIGSSIGYAFSRARVEVEVGYESFKIKDRGKGGKKEKDGSAVYLLAKELAYSVASNQQDKLAVALSKVKGKDIVNFAKALESTSPTIGEKVCRTRSGSGEKNYARYVEKTSRSSNDTSLCGDIGGTSAHNSPRVNVFKDFAAKTLGDGSRNWPTSSGTKSMENDNANAVAADLVKNLNMEEKAIVAGLFSRTIEGGEAAKISAISTTSVMLNVCYDFYGKESSIAPYACAGIGSNFVGIVDSHIVPKLAYKLKAGIGCQISPEISIFAGGFYHRILGNGRYADLPVKRLFYDESPKGRTKNTAVANFSMSYAGGELGVRLAF
;
A
#
# COMPACT_ATOMS: atom_id res chain seq x y z
N MET A 1 -63.58 15.23 17.94
CA MET A 1 -63.34 13.78 18.10
C MET A 1 -62.34 13.38 17.04
N ASP A 2 -61.15 12.92 17.48
CA ASP A 2 -60.26 11.89 16.91
C ASP A 2 -60.06 11.78 15.39
N LEU A 3 -58.91 11.48 14.80
CA LEU A 3 -57.54 11.06 15.18
C LEU A 3 -56.72 11.25 13.88
N GLY A 4 -55.48 11.75 13.90
CA GLY A 4 -54.30 10.88 13.81
C GLY A 4 -53.84 10.60 12.35
N GLY A 5 -52.60 10.96 12.01
CA GLY A 5 -52.00 10.53 10.73
C GLY A 5 -50.75 11.30 10.29
N GLY A 6 -49.68 11.26 11.08
CA GLY A 6 -48.37 11.78 10.66
C GLY A 6 -47.75 10.96 9.52
N ARG A 7 -47.07 11.64 8.60
CA ARG A 7 -46.08 11.03 7.69
C ARG A 7 -44.80 11.85 7.73
N ALA A 8 -43.77 11.24 8.30
CA ALA A 8 -42.41 11.69 8.28
C ALA A 8 -41.87 11.66 6.84
N SER A 9 -41.39 12.79 6.34
CA SER A 9 -40.57 12.85 5.13
C SER A 9 -39.11 12.57 5.52
N ALA A 10 -38.62 11.40 5.17
CA ALA A 10 -37.21 11.05 5.26
C ALA A 10 -36.41 11.88 4.24
N LEU A 11 -35.57 12.79 4.75
CA LEU A 11 -34.60 13.51 3.93
C LEU A 11 -33.42 12.57 3.64
N VAL A 12 -33.43 11.94 2.48
CA VAL A 12 -32.29 11.16 1.96
C VAL A 12 -31.21 12.16 1.50
N LEU A 13 -30.22 12.42 2.35
CA LEU A 13 -29.00 13.13 1.94
C LEU A 13 -27.99 12.11 1.40
N GLY A 14 -27.90 12.07 0.07
CA GLY A 14 -26.86 11.34 -0.65
C GLY A 14 -25.49 11.94 -0.36
N VAL A 15 -24.61 11.15 0.27
CA VAL A 15 -23.19 11.48 0.45
C VAL A 15 -22.47 11.20 -0.88
N LYS A 16 -22.43 12.21 -1.76
CA LYS A 16 -21.52 12.22 -2.92
C LYS A 16 -20.18 12.82 -2.50
N TYR A 17 -19.14 11.99 -2.57
CA TYR A 17 -17.69 12.31 -2.63
C TYR A 17 -17.29 13.75 -2.27
N MET A 18 -16.96 13.97 -0.99
CA MET A 18 -16.27 15.18 -0.57
C MET A 18 -14.76 14.93 -0.64
N ARG A 19 -14.11 15.48 -1.68
CA ARG A 19 -12.66 15.47 -1.85
C ARG A 19 -12.04 16.56 -0.97
N VAL A 20 -11.77 16.26 0.30
CA VAL A 20 -11.20 17.23 1.25
C VAL A 20 -9.68 17.31 1.06
N ARG A 21 -9.20 18.49 0.64
CA ARG A 21 -7.82 18.73 0.20
C ARG A 21 -6.79 18.97 1.32
N SER A 22 -7.18 18.98 2.59
CA SER A 22 -6.24 19.07 3.73
C SER A 22 -6.95 18.76 5.05
N TYR A 23 -6.61 17.66 5.71
CA TYR A 23 -7.22 17.23 6.98
C TYR A 23 -6.59 17.86 8.23
N SER A 24 -5.48 18.60 8.07
CA SER A 24 -5.03 19.57 9.08
C SER A 24 -6.18 20.52 9.47
N ASN A 25 -7.01 20.88 8.49
CA ASN A 25 -8.15 21.78 8.70
C ASN A 25 -9.35 21.13 9.40
N LEU A 26 -9.48 19.80 9.39
CA LEU A 26 -10.56 19.08 10.09
C LEU A 26 -10.22 18.86 11.56
N PHE A 27 -8.95 18.58 11.86
CA PHE A 27 -8.42 18.62 13.22
C PHE A 27 -8.46 20.04 13.78
N LEU A 28 -8.03 21.04 13.01
CA LEU A 28 -8.20 22.46 13.38
C LEU A 28 -9.68 22.83 13.51
N ALA A 29 -10.59 22.34 12.68
CA ALA A 29 -12.02 22.59 12.83
C ALA A 29 -12.61 21.91 14.08
N GLY A 30 -12.13 20.72 14.44
CA GLY A 30 -12.47 20.04 15.71
C GLY A 30 -11.95 20.82 16.91
N VAL A 31 -10.67 21.21 16.91
CA VAL A 31 -10.05 22.07 17.93
C VAL A 31 -10.73 23.43 18.00
N MET A 32 -11.09 24.03 16.87
CA MET A 32 -11.81 25.30 16.80
C MET A 32 -13.27 25.14 17.22
N ALA A 33 -13.93 24.01 16.98
CA ALA A 33 -15.26 23.72 17.52
C ALA A 33 -15.21 23.57 19.05
N SER A 34 -14.13 22.99 19.60
CA SER A 34 -13.85 22.98 21.04
C SER A 34 -13.66 24.41 21.57
N ILE A 35 -12.90 25.26 20.87
CA ILE A 35 -12.67 26.68 21.22
C ILE A 35 -13.95 27.53 21.09
N VAL A 36 -14.79 27.27 20.08
CA VAL A 36 -16.10 27.94 19.92
C VAL A 36 -17.09 27.46 20.99
N GLY A 37 -16.99 26.20 21.43
CA GLY A 37 -17.68 25.73 22.65
C GLY A 37 -17.29 26.54 23.89
N VAL A 38 -16.02 26.94 24.01
CA VAL A 38 -15.54 27.81 25.10
C VAL A 38 -16.16 29.22 25.04
N THR A 39 -16.42 29.79 23.86
CA THR A 39 -17.04 31.12 23.76
C THR A 39 -18.56 31.11 23.98
N VAL A 40 -19.26 30.04 23.58
CA VAL A 40 -20.71 29.91 23.83
C VAL A 40 -21.01 29.56 25.30
N SER A 41 -20.14 28.77 25.95
CA SER A 41 -20.32 28.40 27.37
C SER A 41 -20.04 29.57 28.32
N ASN A 42 -19.09 30.45 27.99
CA ASN A 42 -18.82 31.66 28.76
C ASN A 42 -19.90 32.74 28.55
N ALA A 43 -20.53 32.80 27.38
CA ALA A 43 -21.64 33.71 27.13
C ALA A 43 -22.96 33.26 27.81
N ALA A 44 -23.14 31.95 28.03
CA ALA A 44 -24.33 31.40 28.70
C ALA A 44 -24.25 31.39 30.25
N LYS A 45 -23.13 31.84 30.84
CA LYS A 45 -22.89 31.84 32.30
C LYS A 45 -22.87 33.23 32.94
N ALA A 46 -23.33 34.26 32.22
CA ALA A 46 -23.49 35.60 32.75
C ALA A 46 -24.96 35.88 33.16
N ASP A 47 -25.62 34.95 33.85
CA ASP A 47 -26.82 35.28 34.66
C ASP A 47 -27.16 34.11 35.61
N GLN A 48 -26.54 34.09 36.78
CA GLN A 48 -27.11 33.60 38.06
C GLN A 48 -26.01 33.55 39.12
N ASP A 49 -26.01 34.58 39.95
CA ASP A 49 -25.20 34.69 41.15
C ASP A 49 -26.05 34.34 42.38
N TYR A 50 -25.46 33.61 43.33
CA TYR A 50 -25.58 33.71 44.80
C TYR A 50 -25.33 32.38 45.52
N GLY A 51 -24.23 32.35 46.27
CA GLY A 51 -24.03 31.71 47.58
C GLY A 51 -24.54 30.28 47.82
N ALA A 52 -23.61 29.32 47.85
CA ALA A 52 -23.71 28.16 48.74
C ALA A 52 -22.33 27.62 49.12
N SER A 53 -22.25 27.13 50.35
CA SER A 53 -21.05 26.79 51.13
C SER A 53 -20.04 25.85 50.45
N LEU A 54 -18.77 26.07 50.80
CA LEU A 54 -17.69 25.09 50.74
C LEU A 54 -18.06 23.83 51.57
N ASP A 55 -18.79 22.89 50.99
CA ASP A 55 -18.70 21.46 51.31
C ASP A 55 -19.54 20.63 50.34
N ALA A 56 -19.07 20.50 49.10
CA ALA A 56 -19.55 19.46 48.20
C ALA A 56 -18.49 19.22 47.12
N ARG A 57 -17.83 18.05 47.17
CA ARG A 57 -17.25 17.45 45.97
C ARG A 57 -18.34 17.50 44.89
N ARG A 58 -18.16 18.30 43.83
CA ARG A 58 -19.13 18.43 42.71
C ARG A 58 -19.63 17.03 42.34
N SER A 59 -20.91 16.75 42.62
CA SER A 59 -21.49 15.42 42.45
C SER A 59 -21.54 15.01 40.97
N SER A 60 -21.67 16.00 40.08
CA SER A 60 -21.56 15.82 38.64
C SER A 60 -21.11 17.11 37.94
N HIS A 61 -20.26 17.00 36.92
CA HIS A 61 -19.78 18.15 36.13
C HIS A 61 -19.35 17.73 34.72
N PHE A 62 -19.37 18.68 33.79
CA PHE A 62 -18.72 18.53 32.49
C PHE A 62 -17.27 18.97 32.56
N TYR A 63 -16.43 18.39 31.72
CA TYR A 63 -15.06 18.83 31.54
C TYR A 63 -14.58 18.64 30.10
N ILE A 64 -13.56 19.41 29.75
CA ILE A 64 -12.78 19.23 28.53
C ILE A 64 -11.39 18.76 28.93
N GLY A 65 -10.87 17.75 28.24
CA GLY A 65 -9.53 17.22 28.42
C GLY A 65 -8.66 17.46 27.19
N LEU A 66 -7.37 17.71 27.43
CA LEU A 66 -6.33 17.74 26.41
C LEU A 66 -5.17 16.88 26.88
N ASP A 67 -4.68 15.99 26.01
CA ASP A 67 -3.60 15.08 26.34
C ASP A 67 -2.57 14.96 25.21
N TYR A 68 -1.33 14.71 25.64
CA TYR A 68 -0.23 14.29 24.80
C TYR A 68 0.03 12.81 25.05
N SER A 69 -0.04 11.99 23.99
CA SER A 69 -0.16 10.54 24.07
C SER A 69 0.89 9.79 23.21
N PRO A 70 2.21 9.95 23.45
CA PRO A 70 3.24 9.28 22.66
C PRO A 70 3.04 7.76 22.62
N ALA A 71 3.11 7.18 21.42
CA ALA A 71 2.68 5.82 21.15
C ALA A 71 3.77 4.96 20.49
N PHE A 72 4.02 3.79 21.08
CA PHE A 72 4.84 2.72 20.53
C PHE A 72 4.00 1.82 19.64
N SER A 73 4.44 1.66 18.40
CA SER A 73 3.71 0.96 17.35
C SER A 73 3.94 -0.54 17.41
N LYS A 74 2.86 -1.31 17.24
CA LYS A 74 2.90 -2.76 17.05
C LYS A 74 2.09 -3.11 15.81
N ILE A 75 2.60 -2.64 14.66
CA ILE A 75 2.10 -2.98 13.32
C ILE A 75 2.88 -4.22 12.84
N ARG A 76 2.16 -5.30 12.54
CA ARG A 76 2.76 -6.59 12.18
C ARG A 76 2.21 -7.11 10.86
N ASP A 77 3.03 -7.91 10.20
CA ASP A 77 2.69 -8.68 9.00
C ASP A 77 2.18 -7.83 7.84
N PHE A 78 2.71 -6.62 7.70
CA PHE A 78 2.33 -5.72 6.62
C PHE A 78 2.64 -6.33 5.26
N LYS A 79 1.58 -6.54 4.47
CA LYS A 79 1.62 -6.99 3.08
C LYS A 79 0.72 -6.10 2.25
N ILE A 80 1.09 -5.86 1.00
CA ILE A 80 0.29 -5.12 0.04
C ILE A 80 0.27 -5.86 -1.29
N ILE A 81 -0.91 -5.99 -1.88
CA ILE A 81 -1.14 -6.65 -3.16
C ILE A 81 -2.14 -5.84 -3.99
N GLU A 82 -2.11 -5.95 -5.31
CA GLU A 82 -3.13 -5.38 -6.19
C GLU A 82 -4.49 -6.03 -5.89
N SER A 83 -5.58 -5.27 -6.05
CA SER A 83 -6.95 -5.76 -5.82
C SER A 83 -7.35 -6.96 -6.69
N SER A 84 -6.69 -7.18 -7.83
CA SER A 84 -6.86 -8.38 -8.67
C SER A 84 -6.36 -9.66 -8.01
N GLY A 85 -5.44 -9.55 -7.05
CA GLY A 85 -4.74 -10.68 -6.43
C GLY A 85 -3.60 -11.25 -7.29
N GLU A 86 -3.25 -10.61 -8.40
CA GLU A 86 -2.21 -11.10 -9.33
C GLU A 86 -0.76 -10.71 -8.91
N THR A 87 -0.60 -9.98 -7.80
CA THR A 87 0.73 -9.61 -7.31
C THR A 87 1.50 -10.85 -6.86
N ALA A 88 2.58 -11.14 -7.57
CA ALA A 88 3.50 -12.24 -7.26
C ALA A 88 4.57 -11.79 -6.24
N ALA A 89 5.03 -10.53 -6.34
CA ALA A 89 6.01 -9.98 -5.40
C ALA A 89 5.95 -8.46 -5.29
N VAL A 90 6.44 -7.94 -4.16
CA VAL A 90 6.57 -6.50 -3.91
C VAL A 90 8.03 -6.09 -4.01
N TYR A 91 8.34 -5.06 -4.79
CA TYR A 91 9.70 -4.54 -4.97
C TYR A 91 9.79 -3.07 -4.59
N PRO A 92 10.79 -2.64 -3.81
CA PRO A 92 10.94 -1.24 -3.50
C PRO A 92 11.48 -0.46 -4.70
N TYR A 93 11.12 0.81 -4.77
CA TYR A 93 11.61 1.76 -5.74
C TYR A 93 12.76 2.57 -5.15
N PHE A 94 13.80 2.80 -5.95
CA PHE A 94 14.84 3.77 -5.61
C PHE A 94 14.33 5.18 -5.96
N ASP A 95 13.72 5.85 -4.97
CA ASP A 95 13.35 7.24 -5.13
C ASP A 95 14.60 8.13 -5.04
N ASP A 96 14.99 8.74 -6.16
CA ASP A 96 16.11 9.68 -6.24
C ASP A 96 15.71 11.12 -5.85
N GLY A 97 14.42 11.35 -5.56
CA GLY A 97 13.85 12.65 -5.24
C GLY A 97 13.83 13.64 -6.41
N ARG A 98 14.21 13.22 -7.62
CA ARG A 98 14.26 14.07 -8.83
C ARG A 98 13.11 13.79 -9.79
N SER A 99 12.50 12.62 -9.68
CA SER A 99 11.57 12.10 -10.68
C SER A 99 10.14 12.09 -10.14
N HIS A 100 9.24 12.90 -10.72
CA HIS A 100 7.81 12.89 -10.38
C HIS A 100 7.08 11.64 -10.92
N ALA A 101 7.76 10.88 -11.77
CA ALA A 101 7.28 9.73 -12.51
C ALA A 101 7.95 8.45 -11.99
N ILE A 102 7.18 7.37 -11.88
CA ILE A 102 7.67 6.06 -11.44
C ILE A 102 8.15 5.30 -12.68
N GLU A 103 9.47 5.21 -12.84
CA GLU A 103 10.11 4.57 -14.00
C GLU A 103 10.30 3.06 -13.79
N TYR A 104 10.15 2.27 -14.84
CA TYR A 104 10.21 0.80 -14.75
C TYR A 104 11.60 0.23 -14.42
N ASN A 105 12.66 1.02 -14.62
CA ASN A 105 14.06 0.60 -14.48
C ASN A 105 14.70 1.03 -13.13
N LYS A 106 13.94 1.64 -12.22
CA LYS A 106 14.44 2.15 -10.93
C LYS A 106 13.99 1.30 -9.72
N PHE A 107 13.55 0.06 -9.94
CA PHE A 107 13.17 -0.86 -8.85
C PHE A 107 14.34 -1.74 -8.39
N ASP A 108 14.41 -2.03 -7.09
CA ASP A 108 15.36 -2.99 -6.52
C ASP A 108 14.88 -4.42 -6.72
N TRP A 109 15.12 -4.98 -7.89
CA TRP A 109 14.77 -6.36 -8.22
C TRP A 109 15.52 -7.42 -7.39
N ASN A 110 16.54 -7.03 -6.60
CA ASN A 110 17.30 -7.93 -5.74
C ASN A 110 16.67 -8.14 -4.36
N THR A 111 15.69 -7.32 -3.96
CA THR A 111 15.05 -7.44 -2.65
C THR A 111 13.52 -7.64 -2.76
N PRO A 112 13.06 -8.80 -3.26
CA PRO A 112 11.64 -9.12 -3.32
C PRO A 112 11.03 -9.23 -1.92
N ASN A 113 9.77 -8.84 -1.80
CA ASN A 113 8.94 -8.97 -0.59
C ASN A 113 9.63 -8.44 0.67
N PRO A 114 10.02 -7.16 0.68
CA PRO A 114 10.73 -6.60 1.80
C PRO A 114 9.87 -6.50 3.05
N ARG A 115 10.50 -6.62 4.23
CA ARG A 115 9.82 -6.32 5.49
C ARG A 115 9.60 -4.81 5.59
N ILE A 116 8.34 -4.39 5.56
CA ILE A 116 7.92 -3.00 5.73
C ILE A 116 7.62 -2.79 7.21
N GLY A 117 8.39 -1.90 7.86
CA GLY A 117 8.23 -1.57 9.27
C GLY A 117 7.86 -0.10 9.46
N PHE A 118 7.31 0.23 10.63
CA PHE A 118 6.86 1.58 10.97
C PHE A 118 7.52 2.06 12.27
N LYS A 119 7.89 3.34 12.32
CA LYS A 119 8.46 4.05 13.48
C LYS A 119 7.35 4.32 14.50
N ASP A 120 7.75 4.47 15.74
CA ASP A 120 6.88 4.90 16.83
C ASP A 120 6.45 6.37 16.63
N ASN A 121 5.29 6.73 17.18
CA ASN A 121 4.76 8.08 17.09
C ASN A 121 5.06 8.84 18.39
N THR A 122 6.16 9.58 18.38
CA THR A 122 6.65 10.33 19.55
C THR A 122 6.49 11.84 19.43
N LEU A 123 5.73 12.34 18.45
CA LEU A 123 5.66 13.79 18.18
C LEU A 123 4.24 14.29 17.87
N LEU A 124 3.49 13.57 17.03
CA LEU A 124 2.14 13.97 16.60
C LEU A 124 1.10 13.05 17.22
N ALA A 125 1.00 13.08 18.55
CA ALA A 125 0.03 12.30 19.30
C ALA A 125 -0.72 13.20 20.28
N ILE A 126 -1.71 13.92 19.78
CA ILE A 126 -2.54 14.84 20.57
C ILE A 126 -3.94 14.26 20.64
N GLY A 127 -4.43 14.13 21.86
CA GLY A 127 -5.79 13.77 22.19
C GLY A 127 -6.58 14.98 22.69
N SER A 128 -7.86 14.98 22.37
CA SER A 128 -8.84 15.88 22.97
C SER A 128 -10.02 15.06 23.45
N SER A 129 -10.61 15.44 24.58
CA SER A 129 -11.76 14.75 25.12
C SER A 129 -12.80 15.72 25.67
N ILE A 130 -14.05 15.31 25.60
CA ILE A 130 -15.17 15.93 26.32
C ILE A 130 -15.73 14.85 27.22
N GLY A 131 -15.83 15.15 28.51
CA GLY A 131 -16.28 14.19 29.50
C GLY A 131 -17.34 14.73 30.43
N TYR A 132 -18.08 13.79 31.01
CA TYR A 132 -19.02 14.04 32.09
C TYR A 132 -18.65 13.11 33.25
N ALA A 133 -18.41 13.70 34.43
CA ALA A 133 -18.16 12.93 35.64
C ALA A 133 -19.43 12.86 36.48
N PHE A 134 -19.67 11.70 37.07
CA PHE A 134 -20.69 11.44 38.06
C PHE A 134 -20.06 10.68 39.23
N SER A 135 -19.87 11.37 40.35
CA SER A 135 -19.17 10.83 41.52
C SER A 135 -17.79 10.25 41.17
N ARG A 136 -17.64 8.92 41.09
CA ARG A 136 -16.39 8.20 40.77
C ARG A 136 -16.32 7.71 39.33
N ALA A 137 -17.45 7.70 38.61
CA ALA A 137 -17.50 7.26 37.22
C ALA A 137 -17.39 8.47 36.29
N ARG A 138 -16.73 8.30 35.15
CA ARG A 138 -16.66 9.31 34.10
C ARG A 138 -16.94 8.67 32.75
N VAL A 139 -17.65 9.39 31.89
CA VAL A 139 -17.83 9.02 30.49
C VAL A 139 -17.10 10.07 29.66
N GLU A 140 -16.22 9.63 28.76
CA GLU A 140 -15.39 10.50 27.92
C GLU A 140 -15.58 10.15 26.45
N VAL A 141 -15.82 11.17 25.62
CA VAL A 141 -15.65 11.06 24.17
C VAL A 141 -14.29 11.64 23.84
N GLU A 142 -13.39 10.81 23.31
CA GLU A 142 -12.02 11.17 22.99
C GLU A 142 -11.80 11.11 21.47
N VAL A 143 -11.14 12.13 20.95
CA VAL A 143 -10.64 12.18 19.58
C VAL A 143 -9.12 12.27 19.62
N GLY A 144 -8.45 11.28 19.01
CA GLY A 144 -7.00 11.21 18.94
C GLY A 144 -6.50 11.12 17.50
N TYR A 145 -5.30 11.64 17.26
CA TYR A 145 -4.60 11.48 15.99
C TYR A 145 -3.20 10.90 16.22
N GLU A 146 -2.86 9.82 15.52
CA GLU A 146 -1.54 9.23 15.55
C GLU A 146 -1.00 8.95 14.14
N SER A 147 0.31 9.11 13.95
CA SER A 147 0.98 8.91 12.66
C SER A 147 2.25 8.08 12.81
N PHE A 148 2.24 6.86 12.28
CA PHE A 148 3.35 5.92 12.34
C PHE A 148 4.10 5.93 11.00
N LYS A 149 5.17 6.72 10.93
CA LYS A 149 5.98 6.87 9.71
C LYS A 149 6.67 5.56 9.32
N ILE A 150 6.89 5.32 8.03
CA ILE A 150 7.67 4.17 7.59
C ILE A 150 9.11 4.20 8.14
N LYS A 151 9.69 3.04 8.44
CA LYS A 151 11.11 2.92 8.83
C LYS A 151 11.97 3.06 7.57
N ASP A 152 12.91 4.00 7.61
CA ASP A 152 13.83 4.26 6.49
C ASP A 152 14.62 3.00 6.17
N ARG A 153 14.82 2.77 4.87
CA ARG A 153 15.53 1.60 4.39
C ARG A 153 17.01 1.90 4.24
N GLY A 154 17.78 1.61 5.28
CA GLY A 154 19.24 1.76 5.24
C GLY A 154 19.91 0.76 4.29
N LYS A 155 20.15 1.16 3.04
CA LYS A 155 21.28 0.64 2.24
C LYS A 155 21.98 1.80 1.54
N GLY A 156 23.20 2.10 1.97
CA GLY A 156 24.15 2.93 1.21
C GLY A 156 23.96 4.44 1.28
N GLY A 157 24.04 5.03 2.47
CA GLY A 157 24.53 6.42 2.65
C GLY A 157 23.70 7.60 2.07
N LYS A 158 22.63 7.36 1.30
CA LYS A 158 21.72 8.43 0.86
C LYS A 158 20.45 8.37 1.70
N LYS A 159 20.31 9.35 2.60
CA LYS A 159 19.08 9.62 3.32
C LYS A 159 17.96 9.88 2.31
N GLU A 160 16.90 9.07 2.33
CA GLU A 160 15.61 9.43 1.75
C GLU A 160 15.19 10.78 2.38
N LYS A 161 15.06 11.81 1.55
CA LYS A 161 14.75 13.18 2.01
C LYS A 161 13.26 13.46 2.16
N ASP A 162 12.42 12.48 1.89
CA ASP A 162 11.01 12.48 2.26
C ASP A 162 10.70 11.09 2.77
N GLY A 163 10.17 10.96 3.99
CA GLY A 163 9.90 9.68 4.65
C GLY A 163 8.75 8.88 4.01
N SER A 164 8.78 8.73 2.69
CA SER A 164 7.82 8.01 1.86
C SER A 164 8.52 7.01 0.96
N ALA A 165 8.11 5.75 1.02
CA ALA A 165 8.64 4.69 0.18
C ALA A 165 7.63 4.31 -0.91
N VAL A 166 8.14 3.96 -2.09
CA VAL A 166 7.32 3.48 -3.21
C VAL A 166 7.60 2.00 -3.44
N TYR A 167 6.55 1.22 -3.67
CA TYR A 167 6.61 -0.23 -3.87
C TYR A 167 5.86 -0.65 -5.13
N LEU A 168 6.54 -1.33 -6.06
CA LEU A 168 5.93 -2.01 -7.19
C LEU A 168 5.23 -3.28 -6.73
N LEU A 169 4.00 -3.47 -7.22
CA LEU A 169 3.21 -4.69 -7.09
C LEU A 169 3.44 -5.54 -8.34
N ALA A 170 4.59 -6.22 -8.42
CA ALA A 170 5.00 -6.95 -9.61
C ALA A 170 4.19 -8.24 -9.79
N LYS A 171 3.90 -8.57 -11.05
CA LYS A 171 3.18 -9.78 -11.47
C LYS A 171 4.14 -10.89 -11.88
N GLU A 172 3.58 -12.00 -12.33
CA GLU A 172 4.27 -13.29 -12.45
C GLU A 172 5.44 -13.28 -13.45
N LEU A 173 5.33 -12.63 -14.61
CA LEU A 173 6.42 -12.57 -15.61
C LEU A 173 7.60 -11.80 -15.04
N ALA A 174 7.36 -10.59 -14.53
CA ALA A 174 8.39 -9.74 -13.95
C ALA A 174 9.06 -10.42 -12.74
N TYR A 175 8.26 -11.04 -11.87
CA TYR A 175 8.79 -11.78 -10.72
C TYR A 175 9.60 -13.00 -11.16
N SER A 176 9.08 -13.82 -12.07
CA SER A 176 9.72 -15.08 -12.47
C SER A 176 11.06 -14.85 -13.18
N VAL A 177 11.17 -13.84 -14.04
CA VAL A 177 12.44 -13.52 -14.71
C VAL A 177 13.47 -12.96 -13.73
N ALA A 178 13.07 -12.07 -12.82
CA ALA A 178 13.96 -11.47 -11.81
C ALA A 178 14.46 -12.50 -10.78
N SER A 179 13.69 -13.56 -10.54
CA SER A 179 13.99 -14.60 -9.53
C SER A 179 14.50 -15.93 -10.12
N ASN A 180 14.87 -15.97 -11.40
CA ASN A 180 15.39 -17.16 -12.09
C ASN A 180 14.43 -18.37 -12.11
N GLN A 181 13.11 -18.14 -12.13
CA GLN A 181 12.10 -19.20 -12.15
C GLN A 181 11.70 -19.56 -13.59
N GLN A 182 12.55 -20.32 -14.29
CA GLN A 182 12.36 -20.65 -15.71
C GLN A 182 11.00 -21.31 -16.00
N ASP A 183 10.62 -22.33 -15.22
CA ASP A 183 9.39 -23.09 -15.49
C ASP A 183 8.13 -22.26 -15.26
N LYS A 184 8.12 -21.43 -14.20
CA LYS A 184 7.02 -20.50 -13.96
C LYS A 184 6.95 -19.41 -15.02
N LEU A 185 8.10 -18.88 -15.43
CA LEU A 185 8.18 -17.90 -16.51
C LEU A 185 7.62 -18.49 -17.82
N ALA A 186 7.96 -19.73 -18.16
CA ALA A 186 7.45 -20.40 -19.35
C ALA A 186 5.92 -20.57 -19.32
N VAL A 187 5.37 -21.02 -18.18
CA VAL A 187 3.92 -21.16 -17.98
C VAL A 187 3.20 -19.81 -18.00
N ALA A 188 3.83 -18.75 -17.48
CA ALA A 188 3.27 -17.41 -17.55
C ALA A 188 3.30 -16.85 -18.99
N LEU A 189 4.42 -17.03 -19.70
CA LEU A 189 4.61 -16.61 -21.09
C LEU A 189 3.64 -17.32 -22.05
N SER A 190 3.33 -18.60 -21.82
CA SER A 190 2.39 -19.33 -22.68
C SER A 190 0.97 -18.77 -22.66
N LYS A 191 0.60 -18.05 -21.59
CA LYS A 191 -0.69 -17.37 -21.44
C LYS A 191 -0.72 -15.96 -22.05
N VAL A 192 0.42 -15.45 -22.49
CA VAL A 192 0.53 -14.13 -23.12
C VAL A 192 0.11 -14.22 -24.59
N LYS A 193 -0.61 -13.22 -25.08
CA LYS A 193 -0.98 -13.15 -26.50
C LYS A 193 0.25 -12.84 -27.34
N GLY A 194 0.39 -13.47 -28.50
CA GLY A 194 1.54 -13.24 -29.39
C GLY A 194 1.73 -11.76 -29.75
N LYS A 195 0.65 -10.99 -29.91
CA LYS A 195 0.71 -9.54 -30.13
C LYS A 195 1.45 -8.78 -29.01
N ASP A 196 1.23 -9.18 -27.76
CA ASP A 196 1.88 -8.54 -26.61
C ASP A 196 3.37 -8.92 -26.55
N ILE A 197 3.74 -10.13 -27.00
CA ILE A 197 5.15 -10.54 -27.16
C ILE A 197 5.85 -9.75 -28.26
N VAL A 198 5.17 -9.50 -29.39
CA VAL A 198 5.70 -8.64 -30.47
C VAL A 198 5.93 -7.22 -29.96
N ASN A 199 5.00 -6.67 -29.16
CA ASN A 199 5.17 -5.36 -28.54
C ASN A 199 6.36 -5.34 -27.55
N PHE A 200 6.49 -6.37 -26.72
CA PHE A 200 7.64 -6.55 -25.84
C PHE A 200 8.96 -6.63 -26.63
N ALA A 201 9.01 -7.37 -27.74
CA ALA A 201 10.20 -7.46 -28.59
C ALA A 201 10.61 -6.10 -29.17
N LYS A 202 9.66 -5.28 -29.62
CA LYS A 202 9.90 -3.91 -30.11
C LYS A 202 10.43 -3.00 -28.99
N ALA A 203 9.83 -3.08 -27.80
CA ALA A 203 10.29 -2.31 -26.66
C ALA A 203 11.72 -2.71 -26.26
N LEU A 204 12.00 -4.02 -26.19
CA LEU A 204 13.32 -4.54 -25.86
C LEU A 204 14.37 -4.14 -26.90
N GLU A 205 14.05 -4.20 -28.20
CA GLU A 205 14.94 -3.72 -29.27
C GLU A 205 15.25 -2.23 -29.11
N SER A 206 14.24 -1.42 -28.78
CA SER A 206 14.41 0.03 -28.61
C SER A 206 15.18 0.41 -27.36
N THR A 207 15.03 -0.32 -26.25
CA THR A 207 15.61 0.08 -24.95
C THR A 207 16.91 -0.65 -24.63
N SER A 208 17.06 -1.90 -25.09
CA SER A 208 18.18 -2.78 -24.71
C SER A 208 18.47 -3.82 -25.82
N PRO A 209 18.92 -3.36 -27.00
CA PRO A 209 19.12 -4.23 -28.17
C PRO A 209 20.11 -5.38 -27.89
N THR A 210 21.13 -5.14 -27.06
CA THR A 210 22.11 -6.14 -26.64
C THR A 210 21.49 -7.33 -25.89
N ILE A 211 20.40 -7.11 -25.13
CA ILE A 211 19.63 -8.19 -24.51
C ILE A 211 18.86 -8.96 -25.57
N GLY A 212 18.23 -8.26 -26.52
CA GLY A 212 17.51 -8.87 -27.63
C GLY A 212 18.38 -9.78 -28.51
N GLU A 213 19.68 -9.51 -28.60
CA GLU A 213 20.65 -10.35 -29.35
C GLU A 213 20.99 -11.69 -28.69
N LYS A 214 20.69 -11.83 -27.39
CA LYS A 214 20.93 -13.05 -26.59
C LYS A 214 19.70 -13.97 -26.51
N VAL A 215 18.53 -13.46 -26.89
CA VAL A 215 17.25 -14.16 -26.80
C VAL A 215 16.82 -14.62 -28.18
N CYS A 216 16.30 -15.85 -28.27
CA CYS A 216 15.99 -16.52 -29.52
C CYS A 216 17.14 -16.43 -30.53
N ARG A 217 18.38 -16.56 -30.04
CA ARG A 217 19.55 -16.52 -30.90
C ARG A 217 19.68 -17.87 -31.61
N THR A 218 19.52 -17.88 -32.93
CA THR A 218 19.64 -19.11 -33.73
C THR A 218 21.05 -19.69 -33.65
N ARG A 219 21.15 -21.03 -33.65
CA ARG A 219 22.42 -21.76 -33.49
C ARG A 219 22.84 -22.44 -34.80
N SER A 220 24.16 -22.62 -34.96
CA SER A 220 24.71 -23.28 -36.15
C SER A 220 24.50 -24.79 -36.06
N GLY A 221 24.06 -25.40 -37.16
CA GLY A 221 23.91 -26.85 -37.32
C GLY A 221 25.20 -27.56 -37.73
N SER A 222 25.06 -28.65 -38.51
CA SER A 222 26.18 -29.45 -39.02
C SER A 222 26.92 -28.73 -40.16
N GLY A 223 27.74 -27.73 -39.81
CA GLY A 223 28.57 -26.93 -40.72
C GLY A 223 28.93 -25.57 -40.12
N GLU A 224 30.08 -25.01 -40.52
CA GLU A 224 30.44 -23.65 -40.10
C GLU A 224 29.43 -22.63 -40.66
N LYS A 225 28.92 -21.76 -39.79
CA LYS A 225 28.02 -20.65 -40.15
C LYS A 225 26.75 -21.12 -40.87
N ASN A 226 26.15 -22.23 -40.43
CA ASN A 226 24.88 -22.71 -40.94
C ASN A 226 23.77 -22.53 -39.90
N TYR A 227 23.29 -21.29 -39.73
CA TYR A 227 22.29 -20.91 -38.73
C TYR A 227 20.86 -21.10 -39.21
N ALA A 228 19.95 -21.42 -38.28
CA ALA A 228 18.53 -21.40 -38.56
C ALA A 228 18.04 -19.99 -38.95
N ARG A 229 16.97 -19.94 -39.73
CA ARG A 229 16.37 -18.72 -40.29
C ARG A 229 14.89 -18.68 -39.93
N TYR A 230 14.47 -17.59 -39.28
CA TYR A 230 13.09 -17.43 -38.87
C TYR A 230 12.12 -17.25 -40.04
N VAL A 231 11.06 -18.05 -40.02
CA VAL A 231 9.93 -18.06 -40.95
C VAL A 231 8.65 -18.53 -40.24
N GLU A 232 7.55 -18.58 -40.98
CA GLU A 232 6.25 -19.00 -40.43
C GLU A 232 6.11 -20.50 -40.14
N LYS A 233 6.84 -21.39 -40.83
CA LYS A 233 6.74 -22.85 -40.66
C LYS A 233 8.12 -23.50 -40.70
N THR A 234 8.42 -24.33 -39.70
CA THR A 234 9.65 -25.11 -39.63
C THR A 234 9.68 -26.19 -40.70
N SER A 235 10.81 -26.29 -41.42
CA SER A 235 11.07 -27.29 -42.45
C SER A 235 12.17 -28.27 -42.01
N ARG A 236 12.09 -29.54 -42.43
CA ARG A 236 13.15 -30.55 -42.17
C ARG A 236 14.32 -30.47 -43.14
N SER A 237 14.12 -29.89 -44.31
CA SER A 237 15.08 -29.94 -45.44
C SER A 237 15.78 -28.60 -45.71
N SER A 238 15.39 -27.53 -45.02
CA SER A 238 16.04 -26.22 -45.08
C SER A 238 16.44 -25.74 -43.68
N ASN A 239 17.12 -24.60 -43.61
CA ASN A 239 17.44 -23.93 -42.34
C ASN A 239 16.24 -23.20 -41.73
N ASP A 240 15.04 -23.42 -42.22
CA ASP A 240 13.88 -22.61 -41.91
C ASP A 240 13.19 -23.08 -40.64
N THR A 241 12.99 -22.17 -39.70
CA THR A 241 12.42 -22.49 -38.39
C THR A 241 11.39 -21.46 -37.93
N SER A 242 10.38 -21.95 -37.21
CA SER A 242 9.46 -21.14 -36.42
C SER A 242 9.69 -21.31 -34.90
N LEU A 243 10.74 -22.03 -34.51
CA LEU A 243 11.11 -22.29 -33.11
C LEU A 243 12.20 -21.33 -32.64
N CYS A 244 11.96 -20.60 -31.56
CA CYS A 244 12.92 -19.71 -30.92
C CYS A 244 14.22 -20.45 -30.54
N GLY A 245 15.36 -19.90 -30.99
CA GLY A 245 16.70 -20.43 -30.69
C GLY A 245 17.04 -21.74 -31.38
N ASP A 246 16.30 -22.13 -32.42
CA ASP A 246 16.52 -23.41 -33.12
C ASP A 246 17.89 -23.48 -33.81
N ILE A 247 18.26 -24.71 -34.17
CA ILE A 247 19.54 -25.07 -34.78
C ILE A 247 19.36 -25.19 -36.30
N GLY A 248 20.31 -24.69 -37.08
CA GLY A 248 20.29 -24.83 -38.54
C GLY A 248 20.21 -26.30 -38.98
N GLY A 249 19.52 -26.52 -40.10
CA GLY A 249 19.30 -27.84 -40.68
C GLY A 249 20.55 -28.40 -41.37
N THR A 250 20.39 -29.53 -42.05
CA THR A 250 21.47 -30.20 -42.80
C THR A 250 21.54 -29.76 -44.27
N SER A 251 21.02 -28.57 -44.61
CA SER A 251 20.96 -28.11 -46.00
C SER A 251 22.35 -27.80 -46.55
N ALA A 252 22.59 -28.11 -47.83
CA ALA A 252 23.86 -27.86 -48.51
C ALA A 252 24.19 -26.36 -48.71
N HIS A 253 23.21 -25.47 -48.53
CA HIS A 253 23.42 -24.01 -48.63
C HIS A 253 23.63 -23.39 -47.25
N ASN A 254 24.75 -22.68 -47.08
CA ASN A 254 25.09 -21.99 -45.84
C ASN A 254 24.12 -20.82 -45.57
N SER A 255 23.64 -20.74 -44.33
CA SER A 255 22.91 -19.59 -43.80
C SER A 255 23.77 -18.85 -42.76
N PRO A 256 24.61 -17.88 -43.18
CA PRO A 256 25.61 -17.28 -42.31
C PRO A 256 25.04 -16.26 -41.32
N ARG A 257 23.77 -15.85 -41.47
CA ARG A 257 23.15 -14.81 -40.65
C ARG A 257 22.50 -15.41 -39.41
N VAL A 258 22.99 -15.01 -38.24
CA VAL A 258 22.32 -15.24 -36.96
C VAL A 258 21.03 -14.41 -36.92
N ASN A 259 19.93 -15.04 -36.57
CA ASN A 259 18.67 -14.36 -36.29
C ASN A 259 18.48 -14.30 -34.76
N VAL A 260 17.86 -13.23 -34.28
CA VAL A 260 17.68 -12.96 -32.83
C VAL A 260 16.21 -12.63 -32.52
N PHE A 261 15.90 -12.18 -31.30
CA PHE A 261 14.51 -12.01 -30.86
C PHE A 261 13.65 -11.10 -31.74
N LYS A 262 14.23 -10.00 -32.27
CA LYS A 262 13.50 -9.13 -33.21
C LYS A 262 13.15 -9.82 -34.53
N ASP A 263 14.03 -10.69 -35.03
CA ASP A 263 13.78 -11.45 -36.24
C ASP A 263 12.68 -12.48 -36.01
N PHE A 264 12.69 -13.12 -34.83
CA PHE A 264 11.64 -14.04 -34.42
C PHE A 264 10.28 -13.33 -34.35
N ALA A 265 10.22 -12.18 -33.66
CA ALA A 265 9.00 -11.38 -33.58
C ALA A 265 8.51 -10.93 -34.96
N ALA A 266 9.40 -10.43 -35.82
CA ALA A 266 9.02 -9.90 -37.13
C ALA A 266 8.66 -10.98 -38.16
N LYS A 267 9.43 -12.07 -38.25
CA LYS A 267 9.31 -13.07 -39.33
C LYS A 267 8.50 -14.30 -38.94
N THR A 268 8.46 -14.65 -37.66
CA THR A 268 7.77 -15.84 -37.17
C THR A 268 6.43 -15.51 -36.54
N LEU A 269 6.36 -14.47 -35.70
CA LEU A 269 5.12 -14.06 -35.05
C LEU A 269 4.30 -13.09 -35.92
N GLY A 270 4.96 -12.27 -36.74
CA GLY A 270 4.32 -11.26 -37.59
C GLY A 270 3.62 -10.19 -36.76
N ASP A 271 2.29 -10.12 -36.87
CA ASP A 271 1.43 -9.27 -36.04
C ASP A 271 1.11 -9.89 -34.65
N GLY A 272 1.63 -11.09 -34.39
CA GLY A 272 1.38 -11.87 -33.19
C GLY A 272 0.22 -12.87 -33.29
N SER A 273 -0.28 -13.12 -34.51
CA SER A 273 -1.35 -14.11 -34.78
C SER A 273 -0.86 -15.54 -35.01
N ARG A 274 0.45 -15.74 -35.19
CA ARG A 274 1.04 -17.03 -35.57
C ARG A 274 2.15 -17.43 -34.60
N ASN A 275 2.39 -18.74 -34.49
CA ASN A 275 3.57 -19.34 -33.86
C ASN A 275 3.83 -18.96 -32.39
N TRP A 276 2.82 -18.48 -31.67
CA TRP A 276 2.89 -18.25 -30.22
C TRP A 276 1.68 -18.84 -29.52
N PRO A 277 1.85 -19.56 -28.39
CA PRO A 277 3.11 -19.91 -27.72
C PRO A 277 3.83 -21.14 -28.30
N THR A 278 3.29 -21.72 -29.37
CA THR A 278 3.77 -22.98 -29.99
C THR A 278 4.21 -22.72 -31.42
N SER A 279 5.34 -23.30 -31.83
CA SER A 279 5.88 -23.25 -33.19
C SER A 279 5.01 -24.05 -34.17
N SER A 280 5.20 -23.86 -35.47
CA SER A 280 4.49 -24.59 -36.52
C SER A 280 5.43 -25.41 -37.40
N GLY A 281 4.89 -26.48 -37.99
CA GLY A 281 5.64 -27.36 -38.89
C GLY A 281 6.21 -28.56 -38.16
N THR A 282 7.36 -29.06 -38.62
CA THR A 282 7.88 -30.34 -38.12
C THR A 282 8.52 -30.21 -36.74
N LYS A 283 8.34 -31.23 -35.89
CA LYS A 283 8.86 -31.27 -34.50
C LYS A 283 8.28 -30.20 -33.57
N SER A 284 7.19 -29.55 -33.96
CA SER A 284 6.43 -28.65 -33.08
C SER A 284 5.97 -29.42 -31.84
N MET A 285 6.19 -28.81 -30.67
CA MET A 285 5.74 -29.32 -29.38
C MET A 285 4.96 -28.23 -28.66
N GLU A 286 4.00 -28.63 -27.83
CA GLU A 286 3.18 -27.67 -27.09
C GLU A 286 4.04 -26.69 -26.26
N ASN A 287 3.79 -25.39 -26.45
CA ASN A 287 4.44 -24.27 -25.78
C ASN A 287 5.97 -24.18 -25.97
N ASP A 288 6.53 -24.83 -26.99
CA ASP A 288 7.97 -24.85 -27.26
C ASP A 288 8.61 -23.45 -27.39
N ASN A 289 7.93 -22.49 -28.02
CA ASN A 289 8.39 -21.10 -28.13
C ASN A 289 8.38 -20.38 -26.79
N ALA A 290 7.34 -20.55 -25.97
CA ALA A 290 7.30 -19.97 -24.63
C ALA A 290 8.41 -20.56 -23.74
N ASN A 291 8.63 -21.88 -23.82
CA ASN A 291 9.70 -22.58 -23.10
C ASN A 291 11.10 -22.09 -23.54
N ALA A 292 11.32 -21.94 -24.84
CA ALA A 292 12.59 -21.47 -25.39
C ALA A 292 12.90 -20.01 -24.99
N VAL A 293 11.92 -19.11 -25.10
CA VAL A 293 12.07 -17.72 -24.65
C VAL A 293 12.38 -17.66 -23.15
N ALA A 294 11.64 -18.40 -22.32
CA ALA A 294 11.89 -18.44 -20.89
C ALA A 294 13.31 -18.94 -20.56
N ALA A 295 13.75 -20.00 -21.25
CA ALA A 295 15.09 -20.55 -21.07
C ALA A 295 16.17 -19.54 -21.41
N ASP A 296 16.07 -18.84 -22.54
CA ASP A 296 17.06 -17.82 -22.93
C ASP A 296 17.08 -16.64 -21.95
N LEU A 297 15.91 -16.14 -21.52
CA LEU A 297 15.82 -15.04 -20.56
C LEU A 297 16.43 -15.39 -19.19
N VAL A 298 16.32 -16.65 -18.76
CA VAL A 298 16.87 -17.08 -17.46
C VAL A 298 18.34 -17.48 -17.57
N LYS A 299 18.76 -18.16 -18.64
CA LYS A 299 20.12 -18.71 -18.77
C LYS A 299 21.13 -17.72 -19.35
N ASN A 300 20.72 -16.91 -20.32
CA ASN A 300 21.67 -16.10 -21.10
C ASN A 300 21.85 -14.68 -20.55
N LEU A 301 21.01 -14.28 -19.58
CA LEU A 301 21.01 -12.94 -18.99
C LEU A 301 21.60 -12.93 -17.59
N ASN A 302 22.37 -11.89 -17.28
CA ASN A 302 22.81 -11.61 -15.92
C ASN A 302 21.67 -10.96 -15.09
N MET A 303 21.89 -10.71 -13.79
CA MET A 303 20.87 -10.16 -12.90
C MET A 303 20.41 -8.74 -13.27
N GLU A 304 21.31 -7.89 -13.78
CA GLU A 304 20.98 -6.53 -14.22
C GLU A 304 20.12 -6.55 -15.49
N GLU A 305 20.46 -7.42 -16.44
CA GLU A 305 19.68 -7.63 -17.67
C GLU A 305 18.28 -8.19 -17.36
N LYS A 306 18.19 -9.11 -16.39
CA LYS A 306 16.90 -9.64 -15.91
C LYS A 306 16.04 -8.56 -15.25
N ALA A 307 16.64 -7.65 -14.50
CA ALA A 307 15.94 -6.51 -13.91
C ALA A 307 15.34 -5.59 -15.00
N ILE A 308 16.07 -5.36 -16.09
CA ILE A 308 15.56 -4.60 -17.25
C ILE A 308 14.36 -5.32 -17.88
N VAL A 309 14.48 -6.62 -18.13
CA VAL A 309 13.39 -7.43 -18.70
C VAL A 309 12.16 -7.45 -17.78
N ALA A 310 12.36 -7.57 -16.46
CA ALA A 310 11.26 -7.54 -15.48
C ALA A 310 10.49 -6.21 -15.51
N GLY A 311 11.22 -5.09 -15.58
CA GLY A 311 10.60 -3.78 -15.73
C GLY A 311 9.87 -3.62 -17.08
N LEU A 312 10.43 -4.15 -18.18
CA LEU A 312 9.76 -4.14 -19.48
C LEU A 312 8.51 -5.02 -19.50
N PHE A 313 8.49 -6.19 -18.85
CA PHE A 313 7.27 -6.98 -18.69
C PHE A 313 6.18 -6.22 -17.95
N SER A 314 6.55 -5.53 -16.85
CA SER A 314 5.63 -4.68 -16.10
C SER A 314 5.07 -3.54 -16.97
N ARG A 315 5.89 -2.96 -17.85
CA ARG A 315 5.50 -1.86 -18.73
C ARG A 315 4.66 -2.28 -19.94
N THR A 316 4.95 -3.43 -20.55
CA THR A 316 4.44 -3.79 -21.89
C THR A 316 3.43 -4.93 -21.91
N ILE A 317 3.44 -5.81 -20.90
CA ILE A 317 2.59 -7.01 -20.88
C ILE A 317 1.64 -7.01 -19.69
N GLU A 318 2.20 -6.88 -18.48
CA GLU A 318 1.48 -7.19 -17.24
C GLU A 318 0.72 -6.01 -16.64
N GLY A 319 1.18 -4.80 -16.94
CA GLY A 319 0.79 -3.58 -16.24
C GLY A 319 1.50 -3.50 -14.88
N GLY A 320 2.08 -2.34 -14.59
CA GLY A 320 2.76 -2.09 -13.33
C GLY A 320 2.01 -1.08 -12.47
N GLU A 321 1.70 -1.48 -11.24
CA GLU A 321 1.12 -0.60 -10.23
C GLU A 321 2.07 -0.44 -9.05
N ALA A 322 2.16 0.79 -8.55
CA ALA A 322 3.04 1.15 -7.45
C ALA A 322 2.27 1.85 -6.33
N ALA A 323 2.47 1.40 -5.10
CA ALA A 323 1.91 2.00 -3.91
C ALA A 323 2.94 2.93 -3.25
N LYS A 324 2.55 4.18 -2.99
CA LYS A 324 3.35 5.12 -2.20
C LYS A 324 2.88 5.10 -0.75
N ILE A 325 3.76 4.72 0.17
CA ILE A 325 3.47 4.56 1.59
C ILE A 325 4.40 5.47 2.39
N SER A 326 3.83 6.45 3.08
CA SER A 326 4.58 7.41 3.90
C SER A 326 4.46 7.11 5.39
N ALA A 327 3.22 6.86 5.83
CA ALA A 327 2.90 6.54 7.20
C ALA A 327 1.60 5.75 7.23
N ILE A 328 1.37 5.03 8.34
CA ILE A 328 0.02 4.63 8.72
C ILE A 328 -0.49 5.69 9.70
N SER A 329 -1.46 6.48 9.26
CA SER A 329 -2.17 7.44 10.11
C SER A 329 -3.43 6.81 10.66
N THR A 330 -3.80 7.21 11.87
CA THR A 330 -5.04 6.80 12.52
C THR A 330 -5.66 8.02 13.17
N THR A 331 -6.94 8.25 12.88
CA THR A 331 -7.78 9.16 13.67
C THR A 331 -8.76 8.32 14.44
N SER A 332 -8.70 8.35 15.77
CA SER A 332 -9.58 7.58 16.64
C SER A 332 -10.69 8.47 17.19
N VAL A 333 -11.90 7.90 17.29
CA VAL A 333 -13.04 8.48 18.00
C VAL A 333 -13.53 7.40 18.98
N MET A 334 -13.29 7.62 20.26
CA MET A 334 -13.47 6.63 21.32
C MET A 334 -14.50 7.11 22.33
N LEU A 335 -15.40 6.23 22.73
CA LEU A 335 -16.24 6.40 23.92
C LEU A 335 -15.60 5.58 25.04
N ASN A 336 -15.07 6.25 26.05
CA ASN A 336 -14.45 5.62 27.22
C ASN A 336 -15.39 5.74 28.43
N VAL A 337 -15.44 4.67 29.22
CA VAL A 337 -15.98 4.68 30.58
C VAL A 337 -14.81 4.53 31.53
N CYS A 338 -14.67 5.48 32.44
CA CYS A 338 -13.60 5.58 33.42
C CYS A 338 -14.14 5.46 34.83
N TYR A 339 -13.30 4.97 35.72
CA TYR A 339 -13.56 4.92 37.15
C TYR A 339 -12.35 5.43 37.93
N ASP A 340 -12.58 6.37 38.84
CA ASP A 340 -11.57 6.98 39.68
C ASP A 340 -11.62 6.39 41.10
N PHE A 341 -10.47 5.91 41.56
CA PHE A 341 -10.30 5.25 42.85
C PHE A 341 -9.87 6.25 43.92
N TYR A 342 -10.80 7.04 44.45
CA TYR A 342 -10.50 7.99 45.53
C TYR A 342 -10.26 7.29 46.87
N GLY A 343 -9.12 7.62 47.52
CA GLY A 343 -8.90 7.38 48.95
C GLY A 343 -9.66 8.38 49.81
N LYS A 344 -9.85 8.08 51.10
CA LYS A 344 -10.29 9.08 52.09
C LYS A 344 -9.14 10.10 52.22
N GLU A 345 -9.33 11.31 51.70
CA GLU A 345 -8.43 12.49 51.85
C GLU A 345 -7.21 12.64 50.91
N SER A 346 -7.12 11.93 49.78
CA SER A 346 -6.03 12.19 48.81
C SER A 346 -6.49 13.03 47.61
N SER A 347 -5.73 14.06 47.26
CA SER A 347 -5.85 14.78 45.97
C SER A 347 -5.40 13.95 44.77
N ILE A 348 -4.83 12.76 45.02
CA ILE A 348 -4.37 11.80 44.03
C ILE A 348 -5.42 10.70 43.87
N ALA A 349 -5.85 10.48 42.64
CA ALA A 349 -6.86 9.49 42.27
C ALA A 349 -6.32 8.58 41.15
N PRO A 350 -5.94 7.33 41.46
CA PRO A 350 -5.76 6.32 40.43
C PRO A 350 -7.03 6.19 39.59
N TYR A 351 -6.90 5.93 38.29
CA TYR A 351 -8.04 5.71 37.40
C TYR A 351 -7.80 4.54 36.45
N ALA A 352 -8.90 3.93 36.02
CA ALA A 352 -8.91 2.97 34.93
C ALA A 352 -10.05 3.30 33.97
N CYS A 353 -9.81 3.16 32.67
CA CYS A 353 -10.81 3.36 31.64
C CYS A 353 -10.85 2.19 30.66
N ALA A 354 -12.04 1.90 30.16
CA ALA A 354 -12.26 1.02 29.03
C ALA A 354 -13.13 1.74 28.00
N GLY A 355 -12.69 1.75 26.75
CA GLY A 355 -13.42 2.41 25.67
C GLY A 355 -13.49 1.60 24.40
N ILE A 356 -14.53 1.90 23.63
CA ILE A 356 -14.81 1.33 22.32
C ILE A 356 -15.07 2.47 21.35
N GLY A 357 -14.70 2.28 20.09
CA GLY A 357 -14.87 3.33 19.10
C GLY A 357 -14.46 2.93 17.71
N SER A 358 -14.27 3.94 16.87
CA SER A 358 -13.86 3.79 15.49
C SER A 358 -12.50 4.44 15.24
N ASN A 359 -11.66 3.74 14.49
CA ASN A 359 -10.41 4.24 13.95
C ASN A 359 -10.54 4.41 12.44
N PHE A 360 -10.18 5.59 11.97
CA PHE A 360 -10.09 5.95 10.56
C PHE A 360 -8.62 5.81 10.15
N VAL A 361 -8.29 4.71 9.47
CA VAL A 361 -6.90 4.35 9.14
C VAL A 361 -6.53 4.80 7.73
N GLY A 362 -5.50 5.63 7.61
CA GLY A 362 -4.90 6.05 6.34
C GLY A 362 -3.56 5.34 6.09
N ILE A 363 -3.37 4.77 4.91
CA ILE A 363 -2.16 3.99 4.54
C ILE A 363 -1.45 4.61 3.34
N VAL A 364 -2.22 5.06 2.35
CA VAL A 364 -1.77 5.77 1.16
C VAL A 364 -2.47 7.13 1.11
N ASP A 365 -1.89 8.09 0.39
CA ASP A 365 -2.42 9.45 0.33
C ASP A 365 -3.91 9.47 -0.06
N SER A 366 -4.73 10.13 0.77
CA SER A 366 -6.16 10.41 0.53
C SER A 366 -7.15 9.23 0.58
N HIS A 367 -6.80 8.07 1.16
CA HIS A 367 -7.76 6.99 1.40
C HIS A 367 -7.82 6.55 2.86
N ILE A 368 -9.04 6.45 3.39
CA ILE A 368 -9.31 6.19 4.80
C ILE A 368 -10.24 4.99 4.90
N VAL A 369 -9.85 4.02 5.73
CA VAL A 369 -10.65 2.83 6.00
C VAL A 369 -11.11 2.84 7.46
N PRO A 370 -12.42 2.93 7.72
CA PRO A 370 -12.94 2.86 9.08
C PRO A 370 -12.84 1.42 9.63
N LYS A 371 -12.42 1.30 10.89
CA LYS A 371 -12.32 0.05 11.65
C LYS A 371 -12.83 0.27 13.07
N LEU A 372 -13.40 -0.77 13.68
CA LEU A 372 -13.69 -0.74 15.11
C LEU A 372 -12.40 -0.89 15.91
N ALA A 373 -12.36 -0.32 17.11
CA ALA A 373 -11.23 -0.43 18.01
C ALA A 373 -11.69 -0.41 19.47
N TYR A 374 -10.82 -0.88 20.36
CA TYR A 374 -10.95 -0.65 21.79
C TYR A 374 -9.68 -0.02 22.35
N LYS A 375 -9.85 0.76 23.42
CA LYS A 375 -8.78 1.43 24.15
C LYS A 375 -8.92 1.13 25.63
N LEU A 376 -7.83 0.78 26.28
CA LEU A 376 -7.74 0.60 27.73
C LEU A 376 -6.76 1.64 28.25
N LYS A 377 -7.10 2.30 29.35
CA LYS A 377 -6.24 3.29 30.01
C LYS A 377 -6.15 3.01 31.48
N ALA A 378 -5.00 3.27 32.08
CA ALA A 378 -4.85 3.27 33.52
C ALA A 378 -3.77 4.26 33.92
N GLY A 379 -3.99 4.99 35.01
CA GLY A 379 -3.08 6.03 35.43
C GLY A 379 -3.47 6.66 36.75
N ILE A 380 -2.97 7.87 36.96
CA ILE A 380 -3.17 8.66 38.16
C ILE A 380 -3.58 10.07 37.74
N GLY A 381 -4.66 10.58 38.32
CA GLY A 381 -5.07 11.98 38.27
C GLY A 381 -4.67 12.69 39.55
N CYS A 382 -4.31 13.97 39.44
CA CYS A 382 -4.07 14.86 40.56
C CYS A 382 -4.95 16.11 40.39
N GLN A 383 -5.76 16.40 41.40
CA GLN A 383 -6.59 17.60 41.41
C GLN A 383 -5.76 18.80 41.89
N ILE A 384 -5.61 19.81 41.03
CA ILE A 384 -4.87 21.04 41.34
C ILE A 384 -5.80 22.10 41.94
N SER A 385 -7.00 22.24 41.36
CA SER A 385 -8.09 23.08 41.86
C SER A 385 -9.44 22.37 41.63
N PRO A 386 -10.56 22.92 42.13
CA PRO A 386 -11.89 22.37 41.84
C PRO A 386 -12.22 22.27 40.33
N GLU A 387 -11.60 23.11 39.50
CA GLU A 387 -11.81 23.20 38.06
C GLU A 387 -10.68 22.54 37.26
N ILE A 388 -9.47 22.43 37.80
CA ILE A 388 -8.30 21.96 37.06
C ILE A 388 -7.75 20.68 37.67
N SER A 389 -7.62 19.64 36.85
CA SER A 389 -6.89 18.42 37.21
C SER A 389 -5.88 18.05 36.13
N ILE A 390 -4.77 17.45 36.56
CA ILE A 390 -3.76 16.88 35.66
C ILE A 390 -3.81 15.37 35.77
N PHE A 391 -3.42 14.66 34.73
CA PHE A 391 -3.34 13.20 34.76
C PHE A 391 -2.16 12.68 33.96
N ALA A 392 -1.63 11.55 34.42
CA ALA A 392 -0.62 10.78 33.73
C ALA A 392 -1.01 9.31 33.76
N GLY A 393 -0.75 8.59 32.67
CA GLY A 393 -1.15 7.19 32.57
C GLY A 393 -0.50 6.45 31.42
N GLY A 394 -0.86 5.17 31.30
CA GLY A 394 -0.54 4.34 30.16
C GLY A 394 -1.82 3.88 29.47
N PHE A 395 -1.73 3.68 28.16
CA PHE A 395 -2.85 3.18 27.38
C PHE A 395 -2.43 2.05 26.44
N TYR A 396 -3.41 1.22 26.10
CA TYR A 396 -3.33 0.22 25.05
C TYR A 396 -4.48 0.40 24.08
N HIS A 397 -4.18 0.54 22.79
CA HIS A 397 -5.14 0.71 21.72
C HIS A 397 -5.03 -0.45 20.73
N ARG A 398 -6.16 -1.07 20.40
CA ARG A 398 -6.19 -2.17 19.42
C ARG A 398 -7.30 -1.96 18.40
N ILE A 399 -6.90 -2.01 17.14
CA ILE A 399 -7.82 -2.02 16.01
C ILE A 399 -8.30 -3.45 15.77
N LEU A 400 -9.61 -3.61 15.62
CA LEU A 400 -10.30 -4.88 15.45
C LEU A 400 -10.53 -5.20 13.97
N GLY A 401 -10.75 -6.48 13.69
CA GLY A 401 -11.04 -7.01 12.37
C GLY A 401 -9.93 -7.88 11.79
N ASN A 402 -10.13 -8.31 10.55
CA ASN A 402 -9.22 -9.22 9.82
C ASN A 402 -7.92 -8.57 9.33
N GLY A 403 -7.66 -7.30 9.68
CA GLY A 403 -6.48 -6.57 9.22
C GLY A 403 -6.47 -6.23 7.73
N ARG A 404 -7.58 -6.44 6.99
CA ARG A 404 -7.69 -6.14 5.56
C ARG A 404 -8.13 -4.70 5.32
N TYR A 405 -7.39 -3.98 4.49
CA TYR A 405 -7.64 -2.60 4.07
C TYR A 405 -7.68 -2.54 2.55
N ALA A 406 -8.86 -2.36 1.98
CA ALA A 406 -9.10 -2.44 0.54
C ALA A 406 -9.24 -1.06 -0.12
N ASP A 407 -9.26 -1.08 -1.45
CA ASP A 407 -9.46 0.10 -2.32
C ASP A 407 -8.39 1.18 -2.14
N LEU A 408 -7.17 0.77 -1.77
CA LEU A 408 -6.03 1.68 -1.60
C LEU A 408 -5.59 2.19 -2.97
N PRO A 409 -5.66 3.50 -3.27
CA PRO A 409 -5.22 4.02 -4.55
C PRO A 409 -3.74 3.74 -4.80
N VAL A 410 -3.43 3.27 -6.00
CA VAL A 410 -2.06 3.05 -6.49
C VAL A 410 -1.81 3.87 -7.75
N LYS A 411 -0.53 4.15 -8.01
CA LYS A 411 -0.08 4.87 -9.20
C LYS A 411 0.35 3.89 -10.26
N ARG A 412 0.13 4.22 -11.53
CA ARG A 412 0.68 3.46 -12.65
C ARG A 412 2.13 3.85 -12.89
N LEU A 413 2.87 2.95 -13.52
CA LEU A 413 4.17 3.27 -14.10
C LEU A 413 4.04 4.37 -15.17
N PHE A 414 5.10 5.16 -15.30
CA PHE A 414 5.22 6.14 -16.36
C PHE A 414 5.37 5.44 -17.71
N TYR A 415 4.58 5.85 -18.72
CA TYR A 415 4.47 5.18 -20.03
C TYR A 415 4.11 3.69 -19.93
N ASP A 416 3.03 3.37 -19.22
CA ASP A 416 2.39 2.05 -19.25
C ASP A 416 1.78 1.78 -20.65
N GLU A 417 2.39 0.86 -21.38
CA GLU A 417 1.99 0.41 -22.72
C GLU A 417 1.25 -0.94 -22.67
N SER A 418 0.96 -1.44 -21.47
CA SER A 418 0.30 -2.73 -21.29
C SER A 418 -1.15 -2.71 -21.83
N PRO A 419 -1.69 -3.89 -22.19
CA PRO A 419 -3.08 -3.98 -22.65
C PRO A 419 -4.09 -3.40 -21.66
N LYS A 420 -5.19 -2.83 -22.17
CA LYS A 420 -6.28 -2.31 -21.32
C LYS A 420 -6.82 -3.41 -20.40
N GLY A 421 -7.13 -3.03 -19.15
CA GLY A 421 -7.74 -3.92 -18.16
C GLY A 421 -6.73 -4.71 -17.31
N ARG A 422 -5.42 -4.54 -17.54
CA ARG A 422 -4.35 -5.16 -16.75
C ARG A 422 -4.16 -4.55 -15.36
N THR A 423 -4.68 -3.36 -15.11
CA THR A 423 -4.49 -2.61 -13.86
C THR A 423 -5.85 -2.22 -13.27
N LYS A 424 -6.02 -2.39 -11.95
CA LYS A 424 -7.25 -2.05 -11.21
C LYS A 424 -7.22 -0.67 -10.54
N ASN A 425 -6.07 -0.02 -10.55
CA ASN A 425 -5.75 1.24 -9.87
C ASN A 425 -5.99 1.21 -8.36
N THR A 426 -6.11 0.02 -7.78
CA THR A 426 -6.36 -0.17 -6.35
C THR A 426 -5.59 -1.37 -5.81
N ALA A 427 -5.23 -1.30 -4.54
CA ALA A 427 -4.55 -2.35 -3.81
C ALA A 427 -5.29 -2.69 -2.51
N VAL A 428 -4.90 -3.84 -1.95
CA VAL A 428 -5.31 -4.32 -0.65
C VAL A 428 -4.08 -4.46 0.23
N ALA A 429 -4.06 -3.77 1.37
CA ALA A 429 -3.07 -4.01 2.41
C ALA A 429 -3.65 -4.94 3.48
N ASN A 430 -2.81 -5.82 4.01
CA ASN A 430 -3.13 -6.68 5.14
C ASN A 430 -2.10 -6.45 6.24
N PHE A 431 -2.55 -6.06 7.43
CA PHE A 431 -1.72 -5.95 8.62
C PHE A 431 -2.57 -5.94 9.89
N SER A 432 -1.98 -6.39 10.99
CA SER A 432 -2.56 -6.17 12.32
C SER A 432 -1.95 -4.93 12.95
N MET A 433 -2.78 -4.13 13.63
CA MET A 433 -2.34 -2.88 14.23
C MET A 433 -2.85 -2.77 15.67
N SER A 434 -1.90 -2.59 16.57
CA SER A 434 -2.12 -2.13 17.94
C SER A 434 -0.98 -1.20 18.32
N TYR A 435 -1.20 -0.38 19.33
CA TYR A 435 -0.17 0.51 19.86
C TYR A 435 -0.41 0.73 21.34
N ALA A 436 0.68 0.98 22.07
CA ALA A 436 0.64 1.27 23.50
C ALA A 436 1.46 2.52 23.76
N GLY A 437 1.08 3.32 24.74
CA GLY A 437 1.72 4.60 24.96
C GLY A 437 1.56 5.09 26.39
N GLY A 438 2.22 6.20 26.67
CA GLY A 438 1.94 7.02 27.85
C GLY A 438 1.00 8.16 27.46
N GLU A 439 0.18 8.62 28.39
CA GLU A 439 -0.61 9.84 28.25
C GLU A 439 -0.28 10.81 29.39
N LEU A 440 -0.20 12.11 29.05
CA LEU A 440 -0.07 13.21 29.99
C LEU A 440 -1.07 14.29 29.57
N GLY A 441 -1.95 14.71 30.46
CA GLY A 441 -2.99 15.66 30.10
C GLY A 441 -3.52 16.49 31.25
N VAL A 442 -4.40 17.42 30.88
CA VAL A 442 -5.10 18.35 31.76
C VAL A 442 -6.60 18.23 31.49
N ARG A 443 -7.43 18.31 32.53
CA ARG A 443 -8.89 18.42 32.45
C ARG A 443 -9.34 19.73 33.09
N LEU A 444 -10.26 20.41 32.42
CA LEU A 444 -10.88 21.66 32.85
C LEU A 444 -12.38 21.43 33.04
N ALA A 445 -12.85 21.42 34.29
CA ALA A 445 -14.24 21.22 34.67
C ALA A 445 -15.00 22.55 34.77
N PHE A 446 -16.28 22.56 34.35
CA PHE A 446 -17.12 23.77 34.37
C PHE A 446 -18.55 23.49 34.80
#